data_AF-A0A8B6G939-F1
#
_entry.id   AF-A0A8B6G939-F1
#
_cell.length_a   1.000
_cell.length_b   1.000
_cell.length_c   1.000
_cell.angle_alpha   90.00
_cell.angle_beta   90.00
_cell.angle_gamma   90.00
#
_symmetry.space_group_name_H-M   'P 1'
#
loop_
_entity.id
_entity.type
_entity.pdbx_description
1 polymer ?
#
loop_
_entity_poly.entity_id
_entity_poly.type
_entity_poly.pdbx_seq_one_letter_code
_entity_poly.pdbx_strand_id
1 'polypeptide(L)'
;MLDEQGEQLDRIEEGMDQINQDMKDAEKNLEGMEKCCGLCVLPWKRMKNFEKGGAYDKTWKASEDGKVNTDGPRVMVDERNGAGPQGGFITKITNDAREEEMENNLTEVSGMLGNLRNMAIDMGSEITSQNNQLDRISNKADSNATRIGAANQRATKILKEA
;
A
#
# COMPACT_ATOMS: atom_id res chain seq x y z
N MET A 1 4.84 3.66 -14.87
CA MET A 1 3.44 3.22 -14.71
C MET A 1 3.19 2.70 -13.30
N LEU A 2 3.91 1.67 -12.83
CA LEU A 2 3.79 1.23 -11.44
C LEU A 2 4.33 2.27 -10.45
N ASP A 3 5.43 2.95 -10.77
CA ASP A 3 5.94 4.02 -9.91
C ASP A 3 4.92 5.16 -9.74
N GLU A 4 4.31 5.60 -10.84
CA GLU A 4 3.26 6.62 -10.83
C GLU A 4 2.00 6.16 -10.07
N GLN A 5 1.63 4.88 -10.17
CA GLN A 5 0.55 4.29 -9.39
C GLN A 5 0.91 4.26 -7.90
N GLY A 6 2.15 3.93 -7.54
CA GLY A 6 2.65 3.98 -6.16
C GLY A 6 2.52 5.38 -5.57
N GLU A 7 2.99 6.41 -6.29
CA GLU A 7 2.85 7.79 -5.84
C GLU A 7 1.38 8.25 -5.70
N GLN A 8 0.49 7.72 -6.55
CA GLN A 8 -0.95 7.97 -6.40
C GLN A 8 -1.50 7.34 -5.11
N LEU A 9 -1.08 6.11 -4.80
CA LEU A 9 -1.48 5.44 -3.56
C LEU A 9 -0.94 6.15 -2.32
N ASP A 10 0.30 6.66 -2.36
CA ASP A 10 0.86 7.47 -1.28
C ASP A 10 0.00 8.71 -1.00
N ARG A 11 -0.37 9.45 -2.05
CA ARG A 11 -1.26 10.62 -1.90
C ARG A 11 -2.64 10.25 -1.36
N ILE A 12 -3.17 9.08 -1.73
CA ILE A 12 -4.46 8.61 -1.21
C ILE A 12 -4.32 8.23 0.26
N GLU A 13 -3.26 7.54 0.66
CA GLU A 13 -2.98 7.16 2.03
C GLU A 13 -2.83 8.39 2.93
N GLU A 14 -2.06 9.39 2.49
CA GLU A 14 -1.95 10.70 3.16
C GLU A 14 -3.31 11.40 3.28
N GLY A 15 -4.12 11.36 2.21
CA GLY A 15 -5.48 11.91 2.23
C GLY A 15 -6.38 11.22 3.26
N MET A 16 -6.25 9.91 3.45
CA MET A 16 -6.97 9.18 4.50
C MET A 16 -6.54 9.60 5.91
N ASP A 17 -5.25 9.85 6.11
CA ASP A 17 -4.72 10.36 7.38
C ASP A 17 -5.22 11.78 7.68
N GLN A 18 -5.28 12.64 6.66
CA GLN A 18 -5.83 14.00 6.79
C GLN A 18 -7.32 13.96 7.17
N ILE A 19 -8.14 13.14 6.51
CA ILE A 19 -9.56 12.99 6.86
C ILE A 19 -9.72 12.55 8.31
N ASN A 20 -8.87 11.62 8.78
CA ASN A 20 -8.95 11.16 10.16
C ASN A 20 -8.60 12.26 11.17
N GLN A 21 -7.64 13.13 10.86
CA GLN A 21 -7.34 14.32 11.67
C GLN A 21 -8.51 15.30 11.67
N ASP A 22 -9.04 15.65 10.49
CA ASP A 22 -10.17 16.58 10.35
C ASP A 22 -11.40 16.09 11.12
N MET A 23 -11.65 14.78 11.13
CA MET A 23 -12.74 14.18 11.89
C MET A 23 -12.57 14.29 13.40
N LYS A 24 -11.34 14.35 13.93
CA LYS A 24 -11.12 14.63 15.37
C LYS A 24 -11.57 16.03 15.73
N ASP A 25 -11.22 17.00 14.90
CA ASP A 25 -11.61 18.39 15.13
C ASP A 25 -13.11 18.59 14.94
N ALA A 26 -13.71 17.95 13.93
CA ALA A 26 -15.15 17.95 13.72
C ALA A 26 -15.91 17.37 14.92
N GLU A 27 -15.47 16.22 15.46
CA GLU A 27 -16.10 15.61 16.65
C GLU A 27 -15.99 16.50 17.90
N LYS A 28 -14.83 17.16 18.09
CA LYS A 28 -14.62 18.09 19.20
C LYS A 28 -15.52 19.31 19.09
N ASN A 29 -15.71 19.84 17.89
CA ASN A 29 -16.64 20.95 17.62
C ASN A 29 -18.09 20.53 17.87
N LEU A 30 -18.50 19.33 17.41
CA LEU A 30 -19.82 18.77 17.68
C LEU A 30 -20.06 18.56 19.18
N GLU A 31 -19.08 18.07 19.92
CA GLU A 31 -19.17 17.98 21.40
C GLU A 31 -19.30 19.37 22.04
N GLY A 32 -18.64 20.38 21.51
CA GLY A 32 -18.80 21.78 21.92
C GLY A 32 -20.23 22.28 21.73
N MET A 33 -20.86 21.94 20.60
CA MET A 33 -22.25 22.33 20.28
C MET A 33 -23.31 21.60 21.12
N GLU A 34 -23.00 20.41 21.64
CA GLU A 34 -23.91 19.67 22.55
C GLU A 34 -23.92 20.21 23.98
N LYS A 35 -23.01 21.12 24.35
CA LYS A 35 -22.96 21.72 25.69
C LYS A 35 -24.07 22.75 25.85
N CYS A 36 -25.14 22.38 26.53
CA CYS A 36 -26.16 23.32 27.01
C CYS A 36 -25.58 24.18 28.16
N CYS A 37 -25.70 25.51 28.04
CA CYS A 37 -25.36 26.48 29.09
C CYS A 37 -23.91 26.46 29.64
N GLY A 38 -22.92 26.44 28.75
CA GLY A 38 -21.54 26.92 29.03
C GLY A 38 -20.66 26.13 30.00
N LEU A 39 -21.17 25.19 30.81
CA LEU A 39 -20.36 24.50 31.82
C LEU A 39 -20.63 23.00 32.02
N CYS A 40 -21.75 22.43 31.55
CA CYS A 40 -22.09 21.02 31.83
C CYS A 40 -22.58 20.25 30.59
N VAL A 41 -21.74 19.34 30.08
CA VAL A 41 -22.23 18.21 29.25
C VAL A 41 -23.07 17.33 30.17
N LEU A 42 -24.37 17.19 29.90
CA LEU A 42 -25.22 16.21 30.58
C LEU A 42 -24.53 14.83 30.52
N PRO A 43 -24.22 14.16 31.65
CA PRO A 43 -23.52 12.87 31.68
C PRO A 43 -24.16 11.80 30.78
N TRP A 44 -25.46 11.93 30.56
CA TRP A 44 -26.32 11.06 29.76
C TRP A 44 -26.17 11.28 28.23
N LYS A 45 -25.54 12.38 27.78
CA LYS A 45 -25.25 12.66 26.36
C LYS A 45 -23.78 12.42 25.97
N ARG A 46 -22.91 12.01 26.91
CA ARG A 46 -21.52 11.62 26.57
C ARG A 46 -21.51 10.32 25.77
N MET A 47 -21.40 10.42 24.45
CA MET A 47 -21.18 9.26 23.59
C MET A 47 -19.71 8.82 23.61
N LYS A 48 -19.47 7.55 23.30
CA LYS A 48 -18.15 6.90 23.36
C LYS A 48 -17.17 7.56 22.38
N ASN A 49 -15.96 7.85 22.85
CA ASN A 49 -14.87 8.34 22.00
C ASN A 49 -14.49 7.26 20.97
N PHE A 50 -14.65 7.56 19.69
CA PHE A 50 -14.30 6.68 18.58
C PHE A 50 -12.84 6.20 18.65
N GLU A 51 -11.93 7.10 19.04
CA GLU A 51 -10.49 6.83 19.20
C GLU A 51 -10.14 5.83 20.30
N LYS A 52 -11.05 5.53 21.23
CA LYS A 52 -10.84 4.55 22.31
C LYS A 52 -11.27 3.14 21.92
N GLY A 53 -11.76 2.93 20.70
CA GLY A 53 -12.13 1.62 20.19
C GLY A 53 -10.91 0.78 19.79
N GLY A 54 -10.93 -0.52 20.09
CA GLY A 54 -9.86 -1.43 19.66
C GLY A 54 -9.73 -1.54 18.13
N ALA A 55 -10.79 -1.25 17.37
CA ALA A 55 -10.73 -1.17 15.91
C ALA A 55 -9.93 0.06 15.44
N TYR A 56 -10.09 1.21 16.11
CA TYR A 56 -9.33 2.42 15.81
C TYR A 56 -7.83 2.22 16.06
N ASP A 57 -7.48 1.56 17.18
CA ASP A 57 -6.09 1.26 17.53
C ASP A 57 -5.42 0.38 16.46
N LYS A 58 -6.12 -0.65 15.97
CA LYS A 58 -5.64 -1.53 14.90
C LYS A 58 -5.46 -0.82 13.56
N THR A 59 -6.34 0.11 13.19
CA THR A 59 -6.25 0.79 11.89
C THR A 59 -5.27 1.96 11.89
N TRP A 60 -5.19 2.72 12.99
CA TRP A 60 -4.48 4.02 13.03
C TRP A 60 -3.22 4.04 13.90
N LYS A 61 -3.00 3.00 14.71
CA LYS A 61 -1.80 2.88 15.55
C LYS A 61 -1.02 1.60 15.33
N ALA A 62 -1.55 0.64 14.57
CA ALA A 62 -0.73 -0.48 14.11
C ALA A 62 0.33 0.08 13.15
N SER A 63 1.58 0.05 13.58
CA SER A 63 2.71 0.31 12.70
C SER A 63 2.94 -0.93 11.84
N GLU A 64 2.20 -1.05 10.74
CA GLU A 64 2.48 -2.02 9.67
C GLU A 64 3.49 -1.50 8.64
N ASP A 65 4.07 -0.32 8.85
CA ASP A 65 5.14 0.27 8.03
C ASP A 65 6.42 -0.58 7.96
N GLY A 66 6.52 -1.64 8.76
CA GLY A 66 7.76 -2.39 8.97
C GLY A 66 7.90 -3.70 8.19
N LYS A 67 6.87 -4.20 7.49
CA LYS A 67 7.01 -5.49 6.78
C LYS A 67 7.58 -5.26 5.39
N VAL A 68 8.80 -4.73 5.34
CA VAL A 68 9.64 -4.77 4.13
C VAL A 68 9.71 -6.24 3.74
N ASN A 69 9.22 -6.58 2.55
CA ASN A 69 9.22 -7.95 2.05
C ASN A 69 10.67 -8.41 1.83
N THR A 70 11.32 -8.89 2.89
CA THR A 70 12.64 -9.51 2.83
C THR A 70 12.63 -10.88 2.15
N ASP A 71 11.45 -11.39 1.80
CA ASP A 71 11.26 -12.66 1.08
C ASP A 71 11.25 -12.49 -0.46
N GLY A 72 11.59 -11.31 -0.96
CA GLY A 72 12.03 -11.19 -2.35
C GLY A 72 13.33 -12.01 -2.52
N PRO A 73 13.46 -12.87 -3.55
CA PRO A 73 14.68 -13.61 -3.77
C PRO A 73 15.81 -12.60 -3.92
N ARG A 74 16.66 -12.48 -2.90
CA ARG A 74 17.95 -11.80 -3.01
C ARG A 74 18.83 -12.69 -3.88
N VAL A 75 18.55 -12.70 -5.18
CA VAL A 75 19.54 -13.14 -6.16
C VAL A 75 20.56 -12.03 -6.14
N MET A 76 21.52 -12.14 -5.22
CA MET A 76 22.84 -11.62 -5.54
C MET A 76 23.15 -12.20 -6.90
N VAL A 77 23.37 -11.34 -7.89
CA VAL A 77 23.98 -11.73 -9.14
C VAL A 77 25.38 -12.19 -8.74
N ASP A 78 25.47 -13.42 -8.25
CA ASP A 78 26.72 -14.11 -8.15
C ASP A 78 27.09 -14.41 -9.59
N GLU A 79 27.91 -13.53 -10.14
CA GLU A 79 28.60 -13.71 -11.41
C GLU A 79 29.40 -15.04 -11.45
N ARG A 80 29.50 -15.77 -10.32
CA ARG A 80 30.14 -17.09 -10.22
C ARG A 80 29.20 -18.29 -10.36
N ASN A 81 27.90 -18.10 -10.58
CA ASN A 81 27.02 -19.22 -10.93
C ASN A 81 26.31 -19.04 -12.28
N GLY A 82 27.06 -18.51 -13.25
CA GLY A 82 26.78 -18.61 -14.69
C GLY A 82 27.03 -20.03 -15.24
N ALA A 83 26.57 -21.06 -14.53
CA ALA A 83 26.52 -22.42 -15.05
C ALA A 83 25.32 -22.58 -16.00
N GLY A 84 25.30 -21.76 -17.06
CA GLY A 84 24.70 -22.19 -18.32
C GLY A 84 25.46 -23.43 -18.81
N PRO A 85 24.86 -24.26 -19.69
CA PRO A 85 25.54 -25.43 -20.23
C PRO A 85 26.94 -25.03 -20.69
N GLN A 86 27.96 -25.77 -20.27
CA GLN A 86 29.37 -25.51 -20.59
C GLN A 86 29.68 -25.72 -22.10
N GLY A 87 28.65 -25.93 -22.92
CA GLY A 87 28.67 -25.83 -24.37
C GLY A 87 27.60 -24.82 -24.77
N GLY A 88 27.90 -24.02 -25.79
CA GLY A 88 27.00 -22.99 -26.32
C GLY A 88 25.55 -23.45 -26.51
N PHE A 89 24.65 -22.49 -26.65
CA PHE A 89 23.22 -22.71 -26.80
C PHE A 89 22.88 -23.68 -27.96
N ILE A 90 23.77 -23.82 -28.93
CA ILE A 90 23.65 -24.69 -30.10
C ILE A 90 24.77 -25.72 -30.13
N THR A 91 24.36 -26.97 -30.37
CA THR A 91 25.30 -28.04 -30.74
C THR A 91 25.76 -27.81 -32.18
N LYS A 92 27.05 -27.53 -32.38
CA LYS A 92 27.64 -27.31 -33.70
C LYS A 92 27.75 -28.64 -34.47
N ILE A 93 27.16 -28.72 -35.66
CA ILE A 93 27.18 -29.92 -36.52
C ILE A 93 28.07 -29.66 -37.74
N THR A 94 27.84 -28.56 -38.45
CA THR A 94 28.61 -28.19 -39.64
C THR A 94 29.67 -27.12 -39.37
N ASN A 95 29.63 -26.48 -38.20
CA ASN A 95 30.51 -25.37 -37.79
C ASN A 95 30.56 -24.26 -38.85
N ASP A 96 29.40 -23.93 -39.41
CA ASP A 96 29.23 -22.91 -40.45
C ASP A 96 28.85 -21.56 -39.84
N ALA A 97 28.95 -20.50 -40.65
CA ALA A 97 28.63 -19.14 -40.20
C ALA A 97 27.16 -18.99 -39.72
N ARG A 98 26.26 -19.86 -40.20
CA ARG A 98 24.86 -19.87 -39.77
C ARG A 98 24.72 -20.40 -38.34
N GLU A 99 25.41 -21.49 -37.98
CA GLU A 99 25.45 -21.98 -36.60
C GLU A 99 26.07 -20.95 -35.64
N GLU A 100 27.09 -20.21 -36.08
CA GLU A 100 27.68 -19.11 -35.30
C GLU A 100 26.72 -17.92 -35.13
N GLU A 101 26.01 -17.51 -36.18
CA GLU A 101 24.98 -16.47 -36.09
C GLU A 101 23.84 -16.88 -35.16
N MET A 102 23.38 -18.13 -35.24
CA MET A 102 22.34 -18.62 -34.34
C MET A 102 22.81 -18.67 -32.88
N GLU A 103 24.07 -19.03 -32.61
CA GLU A 103 24.66 -18.99 -31.26
C GLU A 103 24.72 -17.56 -30.70
N ASN A 104 25.15 -16.60 -31.52
CA ASN A 104 25.19 -15.19 -31.15
C ASN A 104 23.79 -14.64 -30.85
N ASN A 105 22.82 -14.95 -31.71
CA ASN A 105 21.43 -14.55 -31.52
C ASN A 105 20.84 -15.15 -30.23
N LEU A 106 21.10 -16.42 -29.93
CA LEU A 106 20.62 -17.04 -28.69
C LEU A 106 21.31 -16.50 -27.44
N THR A 107 22.59 -16.13 -27.53
CA THR A 107 23.30 -15.44 -26.45
C THR A 107 22.68 -14.08 -26.15
N GLU A 108 22.35 -13.31 -27.19
CA GLU A 108 21.67 -12.02 -27.04
C GLU A 108 20.27 -12.21 -26.43
N VAL A 109 19.50 -13.20 -26.92
CA VAL A 109 18.20 -13.57 -26.35
C VAL A 109 18.31 -13.99 -24.88
N SER A 110 19.36 -14.72 -24.49
CA SER A 110 19.62 -15.06 -23.09
C SER A 110 19.86 -13.83 -22.23
N GLY A 111 20.60 -12.83 -22.75
CA GLY A 111 20.80 -11.54 -22.10
C GLY A 111 19.48 -10.76 -21.95
N MET A 112 18.70 -10.68 -23.02
CA MET A 112 17.37 -10.07 -22.99
C MET A 112 16.42 -10.76 -22.00
N LEU A 113 16.45 -12.10 -21.93
CA LEU A 113 15.67 -12.89 -20.97
C LEU A 113 16.10 -12.62 -19.52
N GLY A 114 17.39 -12.42 -19.28
CA GLY A 114 17.90 -11.98 -17.97
C GLY A 114 17.34 -10.62 -17.55
N ASN A 115 17.32 -9.65 -18.46
CA ASN A 115 16.73 -8.33 -18.19
C ASN A 115 15.22 -8.41 -17.95
N LEU A 116 14.50 -9.21 -18.76
CA LEU A 116 13.07 -9.47 -18.58
C LEU A 116 12.76 -10.10 -17.21
N ARG A 117 13.60 -11.04 -16.75
CA ARG A 117 13.47 -11.65 -15.43
C ARG A 117 13.60 -10.61 -14.32
N ASN A 118 14.60 -9.73 -14.40
CA ASN A 118 14.81 -8.70 -13.37
C ASN A 118 13.63 -7.73 -13.33
N MET A 119 13.17 -7.23 -14.48
CA MET A 119 11.96 -6.39 -14.55
C MET A 119 10.72 -7.10 -13.99
N ALA A 120 10.56 -8.40 -14.23
CA ALA A 120 9.44 -9.17 -13.67
C ALA A 120 9.51 -9.31 -12.14
N ILE A 121 10.72 -9.45 -11.58
CA ILE A 121 10.93 -9.51 -10.13
C ILE A 121 10.62 -8.15 -9.49
N ASP A 122 11.18 -7.06 -10.04
CA ASP A 122 10.96 -5.71 -9.53
C ASP A 122 9.48 -5.33 -9.59
N MET A 123 8.83 -5.60 -10.73
CA MET A 123 7.41 -5.41 -10.93
C MET A 123 6.56 -6.22 -9.93
N GLY A 124 6.94 -7.48 -9.68
CA GLY A 124 6.23 -8.35 -8.72
C GLY A 124 6.37 -7.87 -7.27
N SER A 125 7.56 -7.40 -6.89
CA SER A 125 7.80 -6.82 -5.56
C SER A 125 7.00 -5.53 -5.37
N GLU A 126 7.00 -4.64 -6.37
CA GLU A 126 6.27 -3.38 -6.35
C GLU A 126 4.76 -3.60 -6.21
N ILE A 127 4.18 -4.51 -7.01
CA ILE A 127 2.76 -4.88 -6.90
C ILE A 127 2.42 -5.42 -5.51
N THR A 128 3.30 -6.25 -4.92
CA THR A 128 3.07 -6.79 -3.57
C THR A 128 3.09 -5.67 -2.52
N SER A 129 3.99 -4.71 -2.65
CA SER A 129 4.06 -3.52 -1.78
C SER A 129 2.77 -2.69 -1.89
N GLN A 130 2.37 -2.38 -3.12
CA GLN A 130 1.16 -1.60 -3.41
C GLN A 130 -0.12 -2.31 -2.94
N ASN A 131 -0.21 -3.64 -3.03
CA ASN A 131 -1.34 -4.40 -2.50
C ASN A 131 -1.47 -4.27 -0.98
N ASN A 132 -0.35 -4.36 -0.24
CA ASN A 132 -0.36 -4.16 1.21
C ASN A 132 -0.77 -2.72 1.57
N GLN A 133 -0.33 -1.74 0.78
CA GLN A 133 -0.76 -0.34 0.95
C GLN A 133 -2.27 -0.16 0.70
N LEU A 134 -2.81 -0.79 -0.33
CA LEU A 134 -4.26 -0.79 -0.60
C LEU A 134 -5.06 -1.37 0.57
N ASP A 135 -4.58 -2.44 1.21
CA ASP A 135 -5.24 -3.00 2.39
C ASP A 135 -5.27 -2.00 3.56
N ARG A 136 -4.18 -1.28 3.81
CA ARG A 136 -4.15 -0.21 4.82
C ARG A 136 -5.11 0.92 4.47
N ILE A 137 -5.09 1.39 3.23
CA ILE A 137 -6.01 2.43 2.72
C ILE A 137 -7.46 1.99 2.90
N SER A 138 -7.80 0.75 2.55
CA SER A 138 -9.15 0.20 2.71
C SER A 138 -9.60 0.22 4.17
N ASN A 139 -8.75 -0.23 5.09
CA ASN A 139 -9.05 -0.20 6.51
C ASN A 139 -9.23 1.23 7.05
N LYS A 140 -8.37 2.17 6.64
CA LYS A 140 -8.49 3.60 6.97
C LYS A 140 -9.79 4.19 6.42
N ALA A 141 -10.14 3.85 5.17
CA ALA A 141 -11.36 4.31 4.51
C ALA A 141 -12.63 3.83 5.22
N ASP A 142 -12.72 2.54 5.57
CA ASP A 142 -13.87 1.98 6.31
C ASP A 142 -14.04 2.64 7.69
N SER A 143 -12.93 2.85 8.39
CA SER A 143 -12.91 3.58 9.66
C SER A 143 -13.42 5.01 9.49
N ASN A 144 -12.89 5.74 8.50
CA ASN A 144 -13.30 7.12 8.22
C ASN A 144 -14.77 7.20 7.81
N ALA A 145 -15.26 6.30 6.95
CA ALA A 145 -16.66 6.25 6.52
C ALA A 145 -17.60 6.05 7.70
N THR A 146 -17.29 5.11 8.59
CA THR A 146 -18.07 4.87 9.82
C THR A 146 -18.07 6.10 10.72
N ARG A 147 -16.91 6.73 10.90
CA ARG A 147 -16.74 7.93 11.74
C ARG A 147 -17.51 9.13 11.21
N ILE A 148 -17.41 9.41 9.92
CA ILE A 148 -18.16 10.46 9.22
C ILE A 148 -19.66 10.21 9.34
N GLY A 149 -20.12 8.98 9.12
CA GLY A 149 -21.53 8.61 9.25
C GLY A 149 -22.08 8.90 10.65
N ALA A 150 -21.34 8.52 11.70
CA ALA A 150 -21.72 8.79 13.08
C ALA A 150 -21.73 10.29 13.41
N ALA A 151 -20.71 11.04 12.98
CA ALA A 151 -20.63 12.48 13.18
C ALA A 151 -21.78 13.22 12.45
N ASN A 152 -22.12 12.81 11.23
CA ASN A 152 -23.20 13.41 10.46
C ASN A 152 -24.58 13.17 11.11
N GLN A 153 -24.83 11.95 11.62
CA GLN A 153 -26.03 11.66 12.40
C GLN A 153 -26.12 12.54 13.66
N ARG A 154 -24.99 12.73 14.34
CA ARG A 154 -24.89 13.58 15.54
C ARG A 154 -25.18 15.05 15.20
N ALA A 155 -24.55 15.58 14.16
CA ALA A 155 -24.79 16.94 13.67
C ALA A 155 -26.27 17.17 13.30
N THR A 156 -26.87 16.21 12.58
CA THR A 156 -28.29 16.26 12.21
C THR A 156 -29.20 16.29 13.43
N LYS A 157 -28.86 15.56 14.50
CA LYS A 157 -29.62 15.56 15.75
C LYS A 157 -29.52 16.92 16.46
N ILE A 158 -28.32 17.50 16.52
CA ILE A 158 -28.11 18.83 17.10
C ILE A 158 -28.94 19.88 16.35
N LEU A 159 -28.94 19.85 15.01
CA LEU A 159 -29.73 20.77 14.19
C LEU A 159 -31.25 20.62 14.38
N LYS A 160 -31.73 19.44 14.75
CA LYS A 160 -33.16 19.21 15.06
C LYS A 160 -33.52 19.61 16.50
N GLU A 161 -32.55 19.63 17.41
CA GLU A 161 -32.71 19.97 18.83
C GLU A 161 -32.36 21.45 19.14
N ALA A 162 -31.74 22.16 18.20
CA ALA A 162 -31.42 23.59 18.24
C ALA A 162 -32.62 24.46 17.80
#